data_AF-A0A7V8AY07-F1
#
_entry.id   AF-A0A7V8AY07-F1
#
_cell.length_a   1.000
_cell.length_b   1.000
_cell.length_c   1.000
_cell.angle_alpha   90.00
_cell.angle_beta   90.00
_cell.angle_gamma   90.00
#
_symmetry.space_group_name_H-M   'P 1'
#
loop_
_entity.id
_entity.type
_entity.pdbx_description
1 polymer ?
#
loop_
_entity_poly.entity_id
_entity_poly.type
_entity_poly.pdbx_seq_one_letter_code
_entity_poly.pdbx_strand_id
1 'polypeptide(L)'
;MASTNKPIGANAHSPFAGCAILIAAIAVMVFLVVFSTWGLFRQAHEIEKFTALAAQPVALAAMDGRDAEINGLAEKLEKFRVELAGDGETSLALTPAELNLAIAVYEPFADLRGTLRVEAVDGPVLRLAIDFKLNGKPRWARPGEQGWIHSDPRFLHATLFARPELLGKEVVLKLDAIEVANAKVPVEFREQMSPYRITERYLGDALLGPAMAKLTAVAVEDGCLVLRRKPGQVPGDRISVGQVDFASSRLFTVLGVVACGFLLFVGILILIRARTKSLD
;
A
#
# COMPACT_ATOMS: atom_id res chain seq x y z
N MET A 1 62.07 45.57 -29.28
CA MET A 1 61.02 44.54 -29.29
C MET A 1 60.75 44.14 -27.84
N ALA A 2 59.69 44.69 -27.26
CA ALA A 2 59.28 44.41 -25.89
C ALA A 2 57.81 43.93 -25.92
N SER A 3 57.58 42.82 -25.23
CA SER A 3 56.33 42.10 -25.09
C SER A 3 55.26 42.94 -24.39
N THR A 4 54.04 42.94 -24.94
CA THR A 4 52.84 43.29 -24.18
C THR A 4 51.85 42.13 -24.27
N ASN A 5 51.96 41.23 -23.29
CA ASN A 5 50.90 40.31 -22.89
C ASN A 5 49.58 41.09 -22.69
N LYS A 6 48.55 40.76 -23.47
CA LYS A 6 47.17 41.09 -23.10
C LYS A 6 46.56 39.83 -22.49
N PRO A 7 46.23 39.80 -21.19
CA PRO A 7 45.68 38.61 -20.57
C PRO A 7 44.28 38.33 -21.12
N ILE A 8 44.07 37.03 -21.32
CA ILE A 8 42.80 36.37 -21.63
C ILE A 8 41.76 36.85 -20.61
N GLY A 9 40.64 37.42 -21.11
CA GLY A 9 39.54 37.85 -20.27
C GLY A 9 39.05 36.69 -19.41
N ALA A 10 39.21 36.86 -18.09
CA ALA A 10 38.70 35.95 -17.09
C ALA A 10 37.18 35.82 -17.22
N ASN A 11 36.70 34.57 -17.26
CA ASN A 11 35.29 34.23 -17.15
C ASN A 11 34.69 34.90 -15.90
N ALA A 12 33.94 35.97 -16.11
CA ALA A 12 33.18 36.64 -15.07
C ALA A 12 31.97 35.77 -14.70
N HIS A 13 32.18 34.72 -13.90
CA HIS A 13 31.09 34.09 -13.17
C HIS A 13 30.58 35.08 -12.14
N SER A 14 29.39 35.64 -12.34
CA SER A 14 28.83 36.59 -11.39
C SER A 14 28.48 35.86 -10.07
N PRO A 15 28.90 36.38 -8.90
CA PRO A 15 28.54 35.79 -7.60
C PRO A 15 27.02 35.81 -7.33
N PHE A 16 26.26 36.56 -8.14
CA PHE A 16 24.81 36.60 -8.11
C PHE A 16 24.14 35.32 -8.62
N ALA A 17 24.73 34.64 -9.61
CA ALA A 17 24.16 33.40 -10.16
C ALA A 17 24.17 32.27 -9.11
N GLY A 18 25.27 32.13 -8.35
CA GLY A 18 25.37 31.14 -7.26
C GLY A 18 24.39 31.41 -6.11
N CYS A 19 24.24 32.68 -5.72
CA CYS A 19 23.30 33.08 -4.66
C CYS A 19 21.83 32.89 -5.10
N ALA A 20 21.49 33.21 -6.35
CA ALA A 20 20.15 33.00 -6.88
C ALA A 20 19.78 31.51 -6.97
N ILE A 21 20.72 30.66 -7.39
CA ILE A 21 20.53 29.20 -7.41
C ILE A 21 20.29 28.67 -5.99
N LEU A 22 21.07 29.13 -5.01
CA LEU A 22 20.90 28.73 -3.61
C LEU A 22 19.53 29.15 -3.05
N ILE A 23 19.09 30.38 -3.33
CA ILE A 23 17.77 30.87 -2.92
C ILE A 23 16.66 30.04 -3.57
N ALA A 24 16.77 29.77 -4.87
CA ALA A 24 15.80 28.93 -5.58
C ALA A 24 15.76 27.51 -5.00
N ALA A 25 16.92 26.91 -4.69
CA ALA A 25 17.01 25.59 -4.08
C ALA A 25 16.36 25.54 -2.68
N ILE A 26 16.62 26.53 -1.83
CA ILE A 26 15.98 26.64 -0.51
C ILE A 26 14.47 26.85 -0.66
N ALA A 27 14.04 27.70 -1.59
CA ALA A 27 12.63 27.95 -1.84
C ALA A 27 11.89 26.68 -2.28
N VAL A 28 12.49 25.88 -3.18
CA VAL A 28 11.95 24.58 -3.58
C VAL A 28 11.91 23.62 -2.39
N MET A 29 12.96 23.56 -1.59
CA MET A 29 12.99 22.71 -0.40
C MET A 29 11.87 23.06 0.59
N VAL A 30 11.70 24.35 0.91
CA VAL A 30 10.62 24.83 1.78
C VAL A 30 9.26 24.52 1.17
N PHE A 31 9.09 24.76 -0.14
CA PHE A 31 7.85 24.44 -0.84
C PHE A 31 7.49 22.96 -0.75
N LEU A 32 8.46 22.06 -0.99
CA LEU A 32 8.24 20.62 -0.88
C LEU A 32 7.85 20.21 0.54
N VAL A 33 8.53 20.73 1.56
CA VAL A 33 8.19 20.44 2.97
C VAL A 33 6.77 20.89 3.32
N VAL A 34 6.41 22.12 2.94
CA VAL A 34 5.07 22.66 3.19
C VAL A 34 4.01 21.87 2.43
N PHE A 35 4.25 21.57 1.15
CA PHE A 35 3.33 20.81 0.31
C PHE A 35 3.13 19.38 0.81
N SER A 36 4.21 18.68 1.17
CA SER A 36 4.14 17.35 1.78
C SER A 36 3.38 17.36 3.10
N THR A 37 3.63 18.35 3.95
CA THR A 37 2.90 18.50 5.23
C THR A 37 1.42 18.74 4.98
N TRP A 38 1.07 19.70 4.11
CA TRP A 38 -0.32 19.96 3.73
C TRP A 38 -1.00 18.73 3.12
N GLY A 39 -0.31 17.99 2.25
CA GLY A 39 -0.80 16.76 1.63
C GLY A 39 -1.13 15.67 2.65
N LEU A 40 -0.25 15.45 3.63
CA LEU A 40 -0.48 14.49 4.72
C LEU A 40 -1.71 14.85 5.57
N PHE A 41 -1.85 16.13 5.93
CA PHE A 41 -3.01 16.58 6.71
C PHE A 41 -4.32 16.49 5.92
N ARG A 42 -4.27 16.80 4.62
CA ARG A 42 -5.41 16.62 3.71
C ARG A 42 -5.79 15.16 3.58
N GLN A 43 -4.82 14.26 3.37
CA GLN A 43 -5.06 12.82 3.29
C GLN A 43 -5.69 12.30 4.58
N ALA A 44 -5.15 12.70 5.75
CA ALA A 44 -5.72 12.34 7.04
C ALA A 44 -7.18 12.80 7.16
N HIS A 45 -7.49 14.03 6.76
CA HIS A 45 -8.86 14.56 6.82
C HIS A 45 -9.84 13.82 5.88
N GLU A 46 -9.38 13.38 4.71
CA GLU A 46 -10.22 12.55 3.83
C GLU A 46 -10.48 11.16 4.41
N ILE A 47 -9.46 10.54 5.01
CA ILE A 47 -9.58 9.21 5.67
C ILE A 47 -10.53 9.29 6.87
N GLU A 48 -10.53 10.40 7.62
CA GLU A 48 -11.44 10.61 8.76
C GLU A 48 -12.93 10.52 8.37
N LYS A 49 -13.30 10.77 7.12
CA LYS A 49 -14.70 10.75 6.67
C LYS A 49 -15.32 9.35 6.62
N PHE A 50 -14.49 8.31 6.59
CA PHE A 50 -14.92 6.91 6.48
C PHE A 50 -14.20 5.98 7.46
N THR A 51 -13.57 6.53 8.50
CA THR A 51 -12.90 5.75 9.55
C THR A 51 -13.36 6.17 10.94
N ALA A 52 -13.19 5.27 11.91
CA ALA A 52 -13.55 5.50 13.31
C ALA A 52 -12.32 5.69 14.21
N LEU A 53 -12.55 6.29 15.38
CA LEU A 53 -11.54 6.45 16.44
C LEU A 53 -11.29 5.15 17.22
N ALA A 54 -12.33 4.33 17.37
CA ALA A 54 -12.28 3.10 18.14
C ALA A 54 -12.25 1.89 17.21
N ALA A 55 -11.53 0.86 17.62
CA ALA A 55 -11.58 -0.45 17.00
C ALA A 55 -12.98 -1.08 17.16
N GLN A 56 -13.37 -1.91 16.22
CA GLN A 56 -14.59 -2.69 16.22
C GLN A 56 -14.23 -4.10 15.74
N PRO A 57 -13.63 -4.91 16.63
CA PRO A 57 -13.05 -6.18 16.23
C PRO A 57 -14.06 -7.09 15.55
N VAL A 58 -13.63 -7.70 14.44
CA VAL A 58 -14.46 -8.64 13.69
C VAL A 58 -14.60 -9.94 14.48
N ALA A 59 -15.82 -10.48 14.55
CA ALA A 59 -16.10 -11.70 15.30
C ALA A 59 -15.30 -12.89 14.77
N LEU A 60 -14.62 -13.60 15.67
CA LEU A 60 -13.91 -14.84 15.36
C LEU A 60 -14.87 -16.01 15.17
N ALA A 61 -14.41 -17.05 14.48
CA ALA A 61 -15.10 -18.33 14.49
C ALA A 61 -15.02 -18.93 15.90
N ALA A 62 -16.16 -19.39 16.43
CA ALA A 62 -16.17 -20.16 17.66
C ALA A 62 -15.39 -21.46 17.47
N MET A 63 -14.63 -21.86 18.48
CA MET A 63 -13.83 -23.09 18.49
C MET A 63 -14.49 -24.19 19.34
N ASP A 64 -15.26 -23.80 20.35
CA ASP A 64 -15.86 -24.73 21.32
C ASP A 64 -16.78 -25.75 20.63
N GLY A 65 -16.50 -27.04 20.87
CA GLY A 65 -17.29 -28.15 20.32
C GLY A 65 -17.08 -28.45 18.84
N ARG A 66 -16.03 -27.90 18.20
CA ARG A 66 -15.76 -28.07 16.76
C ARG A 66 -14.52 -28.91 16.44
N ASP A 67 -14.13 -29.80 17.36
CA ASP A 67 -12.92 -30.65 17.21
C ASP A 67 -12.90 -31.44 15.90
N ALA A 68 -14.06 -31.96 15.47
CA ALA A 68 -14.18 -32.69 14.21
C ALA A 68 -13.86 -31.82 12.99
N GLU A 69 -14.31 -30.56 12.97
CA GLU A 69 -14.05 -29.62 11.88
C GLU A 69 -12.59 -29.16 11.86
N ILE A 70 -12.01 -28.95 13.04
CA ILE A 70 -10.60 -28.60 13.19
C ILE A 70 -9.70 -29.74 12.69
N ASN A 71 -10.00 -30.98 13.09
CA ASN A 71 -9.26 -32.15 12.64
C ASN A 71 -9.43 -32.37 11.14
N GLY A 72 -10.64 -32.23 10.59
CA GLY A 72 -10.89 -32.33 9.16
C GLY A 72 -10.13 -31.26 8.36
N LEU A 73 -10.06 -30.03 8.85
CA LEU A 73 -9.26 -28.96 8.24
C LEU A 73 -7.76 -29.32 8.30
N ALA A 74 -7.26 -29.80 9.44
CA ALA A 74 -5.87 -30.20 9.60
C ALA A 74 -5.47 -31.32 8.63
N GLU A 75 -6.28 -32.37 8.51
CA GLU A 75 -6.06 -33.47 7.56
C GLU A 75 -6.03 -32.97 6.12
N LYS A 76 -6.96 -32.07 5.76
CA LYS A 76 -7.05 -31.48 4.43
C LYS A 76 -5.83 -30.62 4.08
N LEU A 77 -5.37 -29.79 5.02
CA LEU A 77 -4.17 -28.97 4.86
C LEU A 77 -2.91 -29.84 4.78
N GLU A 78 -2.80 -30.87 5.61
CA GLU A 78 -1.65 -31.77 5.61
C GLU A 78 -1.56 -32.59 4.32
N LYS A 79 -2.70 -33.11 3.84
CA LYS A 79 -2.77 -33.76 2.53
C LYS A 79 -2.27 -32.84 1.42
N PHE A 80 -2.75 -31.59 1.39
CA PHE A 80 -2.30 -30.61 0.39
C PHE A 80 -0.80 -30.32 0.52
N ARG A 81 -0.26 -30.20 1.73
CA ARG A 81 1.18 -29.99 1.97
C ARG A 81 2.02 -31.13 1.41
N VAL A 82 1.60 -32.38 1.61
CA VAL A 82 2.29 -33.57 1.08
C VAL A 82 2.20 -33.60 -0.46
N GLU A 83 1.03 -33.32 -1.04
CA GLU A 83 0.85 -33.28 -2.50
C GLU A 83 1.66 -32.15 -3.16
N LEU A 84 1.74 -30.98 -2.51
CA LEU A 84 2.62 -29.88 -2.92
C LEU A 84 4.11 -30.27 -2.91
N ALA A 85 4.51 -31.28 -2.13
CA ALA A 85 5.88 -31.78 -2.14
C ALA A 85 6.22 -32.65 -3.35
N GLY A 86 5.22 -33.29 -3.97
CA GLY A 86 5.40 -34.13 -5.17
C GLY A 86 5.63 -33.31 -6.45
N ASP A 87 5.38 -33.91 -7.62
CA ASP A 87 5.46 -33.24 -8.93
C ASP A 87 4.12 -33.22 -9.69
N GLY A 88 3.02 -33.62 -9.02
CA GLY A 88 1.69 -33.65 -9.60
C GLY A 88 0.96 -32.32 -9.56
N GLU A 89 -0.11 -32.22 -10.35
CA GLU A 89 -1.13 -31.19 -10.16
C GLU A 89 -1.88 -31.43 -8.86
N THR A 90 -2.06 -30.39 -8.06
CA THR A 90 -2.80 -30.45 -6.79
C THR A 90 -3.61 -29.17 -6.57
N SER A 91 -4.69 -29.29 -5.82
CA SER A 91 -5.58 -28.18 -5.49
C SER A 91 -6.13 -28.31 -4.07
N LEU A 92 -6.22 -27.17 -3.39
CA LEU A 92 -6.88 -27.03 -2.09
C LEU A 92 -8.02 -26.03 -2.22
N ALA A 93 -9.25 -26.50 -2.01
CA ALA A 93 -10.44 -25.66 -1.95
C ALA A 93 -10.80 -25.38 -0.49
N LEU A 94 -10.95 -24.12 -0.10
CA LEU A 94 -11.31 -23.70 1.26
C LEU A 94 -12.62 -22.89 1.23
N THR A 95 -13.60 -23.36 1.98
CA THR A 95 -14.86 -22.64 2.21
C THR A 95 -14.65 -21.42 3.13
N PRO A 96 -15.56 -20.43 3.17
CA PRO A 96 -15.52 -19.36 4.17
C PRO A 96 -15.42 -19.86 5.61
N ALA A 97 -16.12 -20.96 5.93
CA ALA A 97 -16.07 -21.56 7.26
C ALA A 97 -14.68 -22.10 7.59
N GLU A 98 -14.04 -22.81 6.66
CA GLU A 98 -12.67 -23.33 6.81
C GLU A 98 -11.64 -22.19 6.87
N LEU A 99 -11.78 -21.13 6.07
CA LEU A 99 -10.90 -19.95 6.13
C LEU A 99 -10.98 -19.26 7.49
N ASN A 100 -12.19 -19.03 8.00
CA ASN A 100 -12.38 -18.40 9.31
C ASN A 100 -11.91 -19.31 10.45
N LEU A 101 -12.09 -20.63 10.32
CA LEU A 101 -11.56 -21.59 11.29
C LEU A 101 -10.03 -21.60 11.27
N ALA A 102 -9.41 -21.51 10.08
CA ALA A 102 -7.97 -21.41 9.94
C ALA A 102 -7.42 -20.17 10.65
N ILE A 103 -8.05 -19.00 10.46
CA ILE A 103 -7.70 -17.75 11.15
C ILE A 103 -7.82 -17.89 12.68
N ALA A 104 -8.87 -18.56 13.15
CA ALA A 104 -9.09 -18.75 14.58
C ALA A 104 -8.04 -19.67 15.21
N VAL A 105 -7.67 -20.77 14.53
CA VAL A 105 -6.88 -21.87 15.13
C VAL A 105 -5.38 -21.74 14.88
N TYR A 106 -4.95 -21.40 13.67
CA TYR A 106 -3.53 -21.48 13.32
C TYR A 106 -2.78 -20.20 13.71
N GLU A 107 -1.66 -20.37 14.40
CA GLU A 107 -0.86 -19.27 14.92
C GLU A 107 -0.25 -18.35 13.85
N PRO A 108 0.16 -18.83 12.66
CA PRO A 108 0.60 -17.93 11.59
C PRO A 108 -0.41 -16.82 11.27
N PHE A 109 -1.72 -17.06 11.43
CA PHE A 109 -2.79 -16.11 11.15
C PHE A 109 -3.26 -15.30 12.37
N ALA A 110 -2.52 -15.31 13.48
CA ALA A 110 -2.94 -14.65 14.72
C ALA A 110 -3.22 -13.14 14.58
N ASP A 111 -2.57 -12.47 13.63
CA ASP A 111 -2.77 -11.05 13.32
C ASP A 111 -4.07 -10.74 12.55
N LEU A 112 -4.62 -11.74 11.86
CA LEU A 112 -5.92 -11.63 11.20
C LEU A 112 -7.08 -11.76 12.19
N ARG A 113 -6.80 -12.26 13.41
CA ARG A 113 -7.82 -12.43 14.44
C ARG A 113 -8.34 -11.06 14.90
N GLY A 114 -9.65 -10.86 14.77
CA GLY A 114 -10.30 -9.60 15.13
C GLY A 114 -10.18 -8.50 14.06
N THR A 115 -9.43 -8.73 12.98
CA THR A 115 -9.23 -7.73 11.92
C THR A 115 -9.85 -8.14 10.60
N LEU A 116 -10.08 -9.45 10.38
CA LEU A 116 -10.64 -9.97 9.13
C LEU A 116 -11.51 -11.21 9.37
N ARG A 117 -12.62 -11.30 8.61
CA ARG A 117 -13.46 -12.50 8.50
C ARG A 117 -14.00 -12.62 7.07
N VAL A 118 -13.99 -13.83 6.53
CA VAL A 118 -14.64 -14.14 5.24
C VAL A 118 -16.11 -14.40 5.48
N GLU A 119 -16.98 -13.54 4.95
CA GLU A 119 -18.43 -13.67 5.12
C GLU A 119 -19.04 -14.59 4.08
N ALA A 120 -18.66 -14.41 2.82
CA ALA A 120 -19.25 -15.10 1.69
C ALA A 120 -18.30 -15.16 0.50
N VAL A 121 -18.64 -16.05 -0.43
CA VAL A 121 -18.05 -16.14 -1.75
C VAL A 121 -19.17 -15.97 -2.77
N ASP A 122 -19.15 -14.84 -3.48
CA ASP A 122 -20.19 -14.43 -4.42
C ASP A 122 -19.60 -14.39 -5.84
N GLY A 123 -19.81 -15.47 -6.61
CA GLY A 123 -19.18 -15.64 -7.92
C GLY A 123 -17.65 -15.64 -7.80
N PRO A 124 -16.90 -14.77 -8.50
CA PRO A 124 -15.44 -14.69 -8.36
C PRO A 124 -14.97 -13.85 -7.17
N VAL A 125 -15.87 -13.26 -6.38
CA VAL A 125 -15.57 -12.25 -5.36
C VAL A 125 -15.69 -12.83 -3.95
N LEU A 126 -14.70 -12.54 -3.11
CA LEU A 126 -14.76 -12.74 -1.66
C LEU A 126 -15.37 -11.51 -1.00
N ARG A 127 -16.37 -11.72 -0.16
CA ARG A 127 -16.90 -10.68 0.74
C ARG A 127 -16.27 -10.84 2.11
N LEU A 128 -15.57 -9.81 2.58
CA LEU A 128 -14.76 -9.85 3.80
C LEU A 128 -15.20 -8.73 4.73
N ALA A 129 -15.49 -9.04 6.00
CA ALA A 129 -15.60 -8.03 7.04
C ALA A 129 -14.21 -7.71 7.58
N ILE A 130 -13.88 -6.42 7.73
CA ILE A 130 -12.57 -5.96 8.21
C ILE A 130 -12.68 -4.90 9.31
N ASP A 131 -11.65 -4.88 10.16
CA ASP A 131 -11.29 -3.79 11.06
C ASP A 131 -9.78 -3.52 10.93
N PHE A 132 -9.40 -2.63 10.02
CA PHE A 132 -8.00 -2.32 9.75
C PHE A 132 -7.56 -1.02 10.41
N LYS A 133 -6.45 -1.09 11.15
CA LYS A 133 -5.81 0.08 11.75
C LYS A 133 -5.05 0.88 10.68
N LEU A 134 -5.42 2.13 10.51
CA LEU A 134 -4.79 3.11 9.64
C LEU A 134 -4.11 4.22 10.46
N ASN A 135 -3.11 4.85 9.86
CA ASN A 135 -2.50 6.05 10.42
C ASN A 135 -3.42 7.25 10.19
N GLY A 136 -3.89 7.85 11.28
CA GLY A 136 -4.62 9.11 11.23
C GLY A 136 -3.70 10.32 11.17
N LYS A 137 -4.22 11.45 11.65
CA LYS A 137 -3.56 12.75 11.60
C LYS A 137 -2.18 12.73 12.28
N PRO A 138 -1.13 13.27 11.61
CA PRO A 138 0.17 13.46 12.25
C PRO A 138 0.07 14.39 13.46
N ARG A 139 0.79 14.05 14.53
CA ARG A 139 0.91 14.82 15.77
C ARG A 139 2.30 14.69 16.36
N TRP A 140 2.63 15.61 17.27
CA TRP A 140 3.83 15.48 18.09
C TRP A 140 3.76 14.22 18.97
N ALA A 141 4.94 13.62 19.18
CA ALA A 141 5.12 12.52 20.10
C ALA A 141 4.71 12.91 21.53
N ARG A 142 4.06 12.00 22.24
CA ARG A 142 3.79 12.11 23.68
C ARG A 142 4.99 11.54 24.46
N PRO A 143 5.17 11.92 25.74
CA PRO A 143 6.21 11.33 26.58
C PRO A 143 6.11 9.79 26.58
N GLY A 144 7.21 9.12 26.23
CA GLY A 144 7.30 7.66 26.15
C GLY A 144 7.09 7.06 24.76
N GLU A 145 6.75 7.86 23.75
CA GLU A 145 6.68 7.40 22.35
C GLU A 145 8.04 7.57 21.63
N GLN A 146 8.38 6.64 20.72
CA GLN A 146 9.64 6.68 19.98
C GLN A 146 9.54 7.54 18.72
N GLY A 147 10.32 8.63 18.68
CA GLY A 147 10.39 9.53 17.54
C GLY A 147 9.83 10.91 17.85
N TRP A 148 9.76 11.78 16.84
CA TRP A 148 9.28 13.16 17.01
C TRP A 148 7.83 13.33 16.54
N ILE A 149 7.37 12.48 15.60
CA ILE A 149 6.05 12.53 15.00
C ILE A 149 5.38 11.16 15.10
N HIS A 150 4.14 11.15 15.58
CA HIS A 150 3.27 9.98 15.63
C HIS A 150 1.94 10.30 14.92
N SER A 151 1.12 9.28 14.69
CA SER A 151 -0.26 9.46 14.23
C SER A 151 -1.22 8.85 15.24
N ASP A 152 -2.32 9.54 15.51
CA ASP A 152 -3.42 8.90 16.24
C ASP A 152 -4.05 7.84 15.34
N PRO A 153 -4.33 6.63 15.87
CA PRO A 153 -4.88 5.56 15.06
C PRO A 153 -6.30 5.91 14.58
N ARG A 154 -6.62 5.39 13.40
CA ARG A 154 -7.97 5.33 12.84
C ARG A 154 -8.27 3.90 12.46
N PHE A 155 -9.53 3.54 12.43
CA PHE A 155 -9.96 2.18 12.13
C PHE A 155 -10.92 2.18 10.96
N LEU A 156 -10.62 1.38 9.94
CA LEU A 156 -11.46 1.15 8.78
C LEU A 156 -12.33 -0.07 9.05
N HIS A 157 -13.57 0.20 9.49
CA HIS A 157 -14.62 -0.79 9.66
C HIS A 157 -15.40 -0.90 8.36
N ALA A 158 -15.14 -1.95 7.59
CA ALA A 158 -15.67 -2.04 6.25
C ALA A 158 -15.99 -3.48 5.83
N THR A 159 -16.79 -3.58 4.77
CA THR A 159 -16.93 -4.79 3.97
C THR A 159 -16.09 -4.62 2.70
N LEU A 160 -15.08 -5.46 2.53
CA LEU A 160 -14.29 -5.54 1.29
C LEU A 160 -14.93 -6.54 0.34
N PHE A 161 -14.94 -6.17 -0.94
CA PHE A 161 -15.24 -7.05 -2.05
C PHE A 161 -13.95 -7.23 -2.84
N ALA A 162 -13.38 -8.42 -2.81
CA ALA A 162 -12.05 -8.65 -3.35
C ALA A 162 -11.94 -9.93 -4.16
N ARG A 163 -11.13 -9.90 -5.22
CA ARG A 163 -10.75 -11.07 -6.00
C ARG A 163 -9.35 -11.52 -5.59
N PRO A 164 -9.15 -12.79 -5.21
CA PRO A 164 -7.82 -13.31 -4.94
C PRO A 164 -7.08 -13.48 -6.27
N GLU A 165 -5.85 -12.99 -6.33
CA GLU A 165 -4.94 -13.13 -7.46
C GLU A 165 -3.55 -13.57 -6.96
N LEU A 166 -2.70 -14.06 -7.86
CA LEU A 166 -1.28 -14.28 -7.56
C LEU A 166 -0.46 -13.08 -8.04
N LEU A 167 0.48 -12.64 -7.21
CA LEU A 167 1.49 -11.64 -7.54
C LEU A 167 2.84 -12.11 -6.99
N GLY A 168 3.77 -12.49 -7.85
CA GLY A 168 5.09 -12.96 -7.43
C GLY A 168 5.03 -14.18 -6.51
N LYS A 169 4.06 -15.09 -6.73
CA LYS A 169 3.75 -16.26 -5.88
C LYS A 169 3.12 -15.95 -4.52
N GLU A 170 2.78 -14.69 -4.27
CA GLU A 170 1.97 -14.26 -3.13
C GLU A 170 0.48 -14.30 -3.49
N VAL A 171 -0.37 -14.71 -2.54
CA VAL A 171 -1.83 -14.53 -2.67
C VAL A 171 -2.18 -13.11 -2.25
N VAL A 172 -2.67 -12.31 -3.19
CA VAL A 172 -3.07 -10.92 -2.97
C VAL A 172 -4.57 -10.74 -3.22
N LEU A 173 -5.14 -9.69 -2.66
CA LEU A 173 -6.54 -9.34 -2.84
C LEU A 173 -6.67 -8.09 -3.70
N LYS A 174 -7.19 -8.25 -4.92
CA LYS A 174 -7.56 -7.12 -5.77
C LYS A 174 -8.92 -6.59 -5.32
N LEU A 175 -8.96 -5.33 -4.90
CA LEU A 175 -10.17 -4.75 -4.31
C LEU A 175 -11.10 -4.22 -5.39
N ASP A 176 -12.30 -4.81 -5.49
CA ASP A 176 -13.36 -4.35 -6.37
C ASP A 176 -14.21 -3.26 -5.69
N ALA A 177 -14.48 -3.36 -4.39
CA ALA A 177 -15.17 -2.33 -3.62
C ALA A 177 -14.80 -2.34 -2.14
N ILE A 178 -15.00 -1.19 -1.48
CA ILE A 178 -14.89 -1.00 -0.04
C ILE A 178 -16.17 -0.31 0.40
N GLU A 179 -16.97 -0.96 1.24
CA GLU A 179 -18.22 -0.41 1.77
C GLU A 179 -18.06 -0.09 3.26
N VAL A 180 -18.34 1.15 3.63
CA VAL A 180 -18.34 1.61 5.02
C VAL A 180 -19.75 2.06 5.36
N ALA A 181 -20.26 1.65 6.52
CA ALA A 181 -21.59 2.03 6.97
C ALA A 181 -21.73 3.56 7.01
N ASN A 182 -22.72 4.09 6.28
CA ASN A 182 -23.04 5.52 6.20
C ASN A 182 -21.92 6.43 5.66
N ALA A 183 -20.90 5.89 4.99
CA ALA A 183 -19.84 6.68 4.39
C ALA A 183 -19.50 6.20 2.98
N LYS A 184 -18.98 7.12 2.15
CA LYS A 184 -18.46 6.78 0.83
C LYS A 184 -16.94 6.72 0.89
N VAL A 185 -16.38 5.61 0.44
CA VAL A 185 -14.93 5.46 0.29
C VAL A 185 -14.51 6.00 -1.09
N PRO A 186 -13.55 6.95 -1.15
CA PRO A 186 -13.04 7.46 -2.42
C PRO A 186 -12.40 6.34 -3.27
N VAL A 187 -12.57 6.42 -4.59
CA VAL A 187 -12.01 5.44 -5.53
C VAL A 187 -10.49 5.42 -5.45
N GLU A 188 -9.87 6.58 -5.27
CA GLU A 188 -8.42 6.75 -5.14
C GLU A 188 -7.87 6.00 -3.92
N PHE A 189 -8.62 5.96 -2.82
CA PHE A 189 -8.21 5.23 -1.62
C PHE A 189 -8.23 3.72 -1.88
N ARG A 190 -9.29 3.20 -2.52
CA ARG A 190 -9.36 1.79 -2.94
C ARG A 190 -8.23 1.42 -3.89
N GLU A 191 -7.93 2.29 -4.87
CA GLU A 191 -6.83 2.08 -5.83
C GLU A 191 -5.47 2.06 -5.14
N GLN A 192 -5.24 2.91 -4.13
CA GLN A 192 -4.02 2.88 -3.33
C GLN A 192 -3.89 1.61 -2.47
N MET A 193 -5.01 1.08 -1.99
CA MET A 193 -5.02 -0.17 -1.22
C MET A 193 -4.93 -1.44 -2.08
N SER A 194 -5.17 -1.35 -3.40
CA SER A 194 -5.21 -2.51 -4.29
C SER A 194 -3.93 -2.63 -5.14
N PRO A 195 -3.28 -3.81 -5.21
CA PRO A 195 -3.65 -5.03 -4.51
C PRO A 195 -3.31 -4.99 -3.01
N TYR A 196 -4.22 -5.50 -2.19
CA TYR A 196 -3.96 -5.68 -0.77
C TYR A 196 -3.16 -6.97 -0.56
N ARG A 197 -1.94 -6.80 -0.07
CA ARG A 197 -0.93 -7.85 0.12
C ARG A 197 -1.11 -8.58 1.45
N ILE A 198 -2.24 -9.27 1.58
CA ILE A 198 -2.64 -9.95 2.83
C ILE A 198 -1.67 -11.08 3.24
N THR A 199 -0.91 -11.65 2.30
CA THR A 199 0.00 -12.77 2.59
C THR A 199 1.48 -12.43 2.51
N GLU A 200 1.87 -11.18 2.25
CA GLU A 200 3.28 -10.75 2.13
C GLU A 200 4.13 -11.18 3.34
N ARG A 201 3.61 -10.99 4.55
CA ARG A 201 4.30 -11.38 5.79
C ARG A 201 4.60 -12.88 5.87
N TYR A 202 3.78 -13.71 5.24
CA TYR A 202 3.92 -15.17 5.28
C TYR A 202 4.97 -15.68 4.28
N LEU A 203 5.47 -14.83 3.36
CA LEU A 203 6.52 -15.21 2.42
C LEU A 203 7.82 -15.59 3.15
N GLY A 204 8.08 -14.97 4.30
CA GLY A 204 9.22 -15.29 5.17
C GLY A 204 8.92 -16.37 6.22
N ASP A 205 7.69 -16.88 6.30
CA ASP A 205 7.33 -17.93 7.25
C ASP A 205 7.93 -19.28 6.82
N ALA A 206 8.46 -20.03 7.80
CA ALA A 206 9.18 -21.28 7.53
C ALA A 206 8.30 -22.39 6.93
N LEU A 207 6.98 -22.34 7.16
CA LEU A 207 6.02 -23.33 6.67
C LEU A 207 5.24 -22.79 5.46
N LEU A 208 4.67 -21.59 5.59
CA LEU A 208 3.80 -21.02 4.56
C LEU A 208 4.57 -20.49 3.35
N GLY A 209 5.76 -19.91 3.55
CA GLY A 209 6.59 -19.36 2.48
C GLY A 209 6.92 -20.41 1.40
N PRO A 210 7.48 -21.58 1.77
CA PRO A 210 7.75 -22.66 0.82
C PRO A 210 6.49 -23.22 0.13
N ALA A 211 5.34 -23.25 0.83
CA ALA A 211 4.09 -23.71 0.24
C ALA A 211 3.56 -22.72 -0.82
N MET A 212 3.54 -21.42 -0.50
CA MET A 212 3.11 -20.36 -1.42
C MET A 212 4.02 -20.29 -2.66
N ALA A 213 5.33 -20.48 -2.49
CA ALA A 213 6.29 -20.46 -3.59
C ALA A 213 6.03 -21.52 -4.68
N LYS A 214 5.23 -22.54 -4.37
CA LYS A 214 4.83 -23.61 -5.27
C LYS A 214 3.47 -23.39 -5.93
N LEU A 215 2.70 -22.41 -5.50
CA LEU A 215 1.40 -22.10 -6.10
C LEU A 215 1.57 -21.50 -7.50
N THR A 216 0.70 -21.91 -8.41
CA THR A 216 0.68 -21.43 -9.79
C THR A 216 -0.62 -20.73 -10.15
N ALA A 217 -1.69 -20.96 -9.39
CA ALA A 217 -2.95 -20.24 -9.53
C ALA A 217 -3.70 -20.12 -8.19
N VAL A 218 -4.46 -19.05 -8.06
CA VAL A 218 -5.54 -18.90 -7.09
C VAL A 218 -6.80 -18.47 -7.84
N ALA A 219 -7.94 -19.01 -7.42
CA ALA A 219 -9.23 -18.67 -7.98
C ALA A 219 -10.32 -18.80 -6.92
N VAL A 220 -11.51 -18.33 -7.27
CA VAL A 220 -12.73 -18.56 -6.52
C VAL A 220 -13.64 -19.42 -7.39
N GLU A 221 -13.97 -20.61 -6.89
CA GLU A 221 -14.76 -21.61 -7.62
C GLU A 221 -15.65 -22.38 -6.65
N ASP A 222 -16.89 -22.65 -7.05
CA ASP A 222 -17.88 -23.42 -6.28
C ASP A 222 -18.01 -22.96 -4.82
N GLY A 223 -18.00 -21.64 -4.60
CA GLY A 223 -18.11 -21.04 -3.26
C GLY A 223 -16.85 -21.18 -2.38
N CYS A 224 -15.72 -21.60 -2.96
CA CYS A 224 -14.46 -21.83 -2.26
C CYS A 224 -13.33 -20.94 -2.82
N LEU A 225 -12.39 -20.59 -1.96
CA LEU A 225 -11.06 -20.15 -2.38
C LEU A 225 -10.25 -21.38 -2.79
N VAL A 226 -9.80 -21.45 -4.04
CA VAL A 226 -9.05 -22.59 -4.56
C VAL A 226 -7.60 -22.20 -4.85
N LEU A 227 -6.68 -22.79 -4.08
CA LEU A 227 -5.24 -22.70 -4.30
C LEU A 227 -4.79 -23.87 -5.17
N ARG A 228 -3.95 -23.62 -6.17
CA ARG A 228 -3.50 -24.66 -7.10
C ARG A 228 -2.01 -24.61 -7.36
N ARG A 229 -1.48 -25.80 -7.63
CA ARG A 229 -0.21 -26.00 -8.30
C ARG A 229 -0.44 -26.84 -9.56
N LYS A 230 -0.05 -26.28 -10.71
CA LYS A 230 -0.01 -26.96 -12.00
C LYS A 230 1.44 -26.97 -12.50
N PRO A 231 2.13 -28.12 -12.50
CA PRO A 231 3.50 -28.21 -12.99
C PRO A 231 3.65 -27.62 -14.40
N GLY A 232 4.71 -26.83 -14.62
CA GLY A 232 4.98 -26.20 -15.92
C GLY A 232 4.14 -24.96 -16.25
N GLN A 233 3.13 -24.61 -15.43
CA GLN A 233 2.41 -23.35 -15.57
C GLN A 233 3.20 -22.21 -14.92
N VAL A 234 3.48 -21.15 -15.68
CA VAL A 234 4.03 -19.90 -15.12
C VAL A 234 2.95 -19.28 -14.21
N PRO A 235 3.27 -18.94 -12.95
CA PRO A 235 2.33 -18.27 -12.06
C PRO A 235 1.73 -17.06 -12.76
N GLY A 236 0.40 -16.96 -12.73
CA GLY A 236 -0.30 -15.86 -13.36
C GLY A 236 -0.11 -14.57 -12.57
N ASP A 237 0.99 -13.85 -12.80
CA ASP A 237 1.15 -12.47 -12.36
C ASP A 237 0.19 -11.60 -13.17
N ARG A 238 -1.07 -11.54 -12.73
CA ARG A 238 -2.16 -10.82 -13.44
C ARG A 238 -2.18 -9.32 -13.14
N ILE A 239 -1.26 -8.85 -12.29
CA ILE A 239 -1.05 -7.45 -11.98
C ILE A 239 0.21 -7.01 -12.72
N SER A 240 0.05 -6.31 -13.84
CA SER A 240 1.19 -5.81 -14.60
C SER A 240 1.82 -4.61 -13.90
N VAL A 241 3.14 -4.45 -14.06
CA VAL A 241 3.94 -3.29 -13.62
C VAL A 241 3.29 -1.95 -14.02
N GLY A 242 2.46 -1.93 -15.07
CA GLY A 242 1.73 -0.75 -15.52
C GLY A 242 0.71 -0.17 -14.54
N GLN A 243 0.16 -0.97 -13.60
CA GLN A 243 -0.69 -0.41 -12.53
C GLN A 243 0.11 0.38 -11.47
N VAL A 244 1.38 0.05 -11.27
CA VAL A 244 2.27 0.76 -10.33
C VAL A 244 2.80 2.07 -10.94
N ASP A 245 3.00 2.10 -12.27
CA ASP A 245 3.47 3.28 -12.99
C ASP A 245 2.43 4.40 -13.10
N PHE A 246 1.12 4.08 -13.06
CA PHE A 246 0.05 5.08 -13.19
C PHE A 246 -0.07 5.98 -11.94
N ALA A 247 0.07 5.40 -10.74
CA ALA A 247 0.07 6.17 -9.49
C ALA A 247 1.31 7.08 -9.36
N SER A 248 2.48 6.54 -9.74
CA SER A 248 3.76 7.27 -9.70
C SER A 248 3.79 8.40 -10.73
N SER A 249 3.40 8.14 -11.98
CA SER A 249 3.41 9.16 -13.05
C SER A 249 2.45 10.32 -12.78
N ARG A 250 1.27 10.07 -12.19
CA ARG A 250 0.33 11.14 -11.80
C ARG A 250 0.90 12.02 -10.68
N LEU A 251 1.54 11.41 -9.68
CA LEU A 251 2.20 12.14 -8.60
C LEU A 251 3.35 13.02 -9.13
N PHE A 252 4.23 12.45 -9.95
CA PHE A 252 5.36 13.19 -10.53
C PHE A 252 4.92 14.28 -11.51
N THR A 253 3.87 14.06 -12.28
CA THR A 253 3.33 15.08 -13.21
C THR A 253 2.71 16.25 -12.45
N VAL A 254 1.87 15.97 -11.44
CA VAL A 254 1.25 17.03 -10.62
C VAL A 254 2.31 17.79 -9.84
N LEU A 255 3.25 17.10 -9.20
CA LEU A 255 4.34 17.73 -8.46
C LEU A 255 5.24 18.56 -9.39
N GLY A 256 5.56 18.03 -10.59
CA GLY A 256 6.35 18.72 -11.59
C GLY A 256 5.68 20.00 -12.11
N VAL A 257 4.38 19.95 -12.43
CA VAL A 257 3.61 21.13 -12.88
C VAL A 257 3.58 22.20 -11.78
N VAL A 258 3.30 21.81 -10.54
CA VAL A 258 3.24 22.74 -9.41
C VAL A 258 4.63 23.35 -9.11
N ALA A 259 5.68 22.53 -9.14
CA ALA A 259 7.06 23.00 -8.93
C ALA A 259 7.51 23.96 -10.05
N CYS A 260 7.19 23.66 -11.32
CA CYS A 260 7.46 24.56 -12.44
C CYS A 260 6.72 25.89 -12.28
N GLY A 261 5.44 25.88 -11.89
CA GLY A 261 4.68 27.09 -11.62
C GLY A 261 5.28 27.94 -10.49
N PHE A 262 5.69 27.29 -9.39
CA PHE A 262 6.35 27.95 -8.27
C PHE A 262 7.70 28.58 -8.68
N LEU A 263 8.54 27.85 -9.42
CA LEU A 263 9.81 28.36 -9.91
C LEU A 263 9.64 29.54 -10.87
N LEU A 264 8.62 29.50 -11.72
CA LEU A 264 8.29 30.58 -12.64
C LEU A 264 7.85 31.83 -11.86
N PHE A 265 7.04 31.67 -10.81
CA PHE A 265 6.66 32.75 -9.90
C PHE A 265 7.88 33.35 -9.17
N VAL A 266 8.75 32.52 -8.60
CA VAL A 266 9.99 32.97 -7.95
C VAL A 266 10.91 33.68 -8.95
N GLY A 267 11.04 33.16 -10.16
CA GLY A 267 11.80 33.79 -11.25
C GLY A 267 11.27 35.18 -11.62
N ILE A 268 9.95 35.33 -11.74
CA ILE A 268 9.30 36.63 -11.97
C ILE A 268 9.62 37.60 -10.82
N LEU A 269 9.50 37.17 -9.56
CA LEU A 269 9.81 38.02 -8.41
C LEU A 269 11.27 38.48 -8.38
N ILE A 270 12.21 37.59 -8.72
CA ILE A 270 13.63 37.93 -8.85
C ILE A 270 13.84 38.96 -9.97
N LEU A 271 13.19 38.78 -11.13
CA LEU A 271 13.30 39.71 -12.25
C LEU A 271 12.71 41.10 -11.93
N ILE A 272 11.57 41.17 -11.24
CA ILE A 272 10.98 42.44 -10.77
C ILE A 272 11.93 43.14 -9.79
N ARG A 273 12.52 42.40 -8.85
CA ARG A 273 13.48 42.94 -7.88
C ARG A 273 14.79 43.39 -8.53
N ALA A 274 15.26 42.69 -9.56
CA ALA A 274 16.44 43.07 -10.32
C ALA A 274 16.21 44.37 -11.12
N ARG A 275 15.02 44.54 -11.70
CA ARG A 275 14.66 45.77 -12.44
C ARG A 275 14.45 46.99 -11.55
N THR A 276 13.91 46.80 -10.35
CA THR A 276 13.74 47.91 -9.39
C THR A 276 15.09 48.40 -8.85
N LYS A 277 16.07 47.50 -8.65
CA LYS A 277 17.44 47.87 -8.27
C LYS A 277 18.27 48.56 -9.36
N SER A 278 17.87 48.51 -10.63
CA SER A 278 18.56 49.20 -11.73
C SER A 278 18.01 50.61 -12.02
N LEU A 279 16.99 51.04 -11.26
CA LEU A 279 16.32 52.34 -11.39
C LEU A 279 16.65 53.31 -10.23
N ASP A 280 17.42 52.85 -9.23
CA ASP A 280 18.10 53.66 -8.21
C ASP A 280 19.60 53.76 -8.57
#